data_AF-F5NTW8-F1
#
_entry.id   AF-F5NTW8-F1
#
_cell.length_a   1.000
_cell.length_b   1.000
_cell.length_c   1.000
_cell.angle_alpha   90.00
_cell.angle_beta   90.00
_cell.angle_gamma   90.00
#
_symmetry.space_group_name_H-M   'P 1'
#
loop_
_entity.id
_entity.type
_entity.pdbx_description
1 polymer ?
#
loop_
_entity_poly.entity_id
_entity_poly.type
_entity_poly.pdbx_seq_one_letter_code
_entity_poly.pdbx_strand_id
1 'polypeptide(L)'
;MIVCAEMDEHWGYVGAKSRQRWLFYAYDRIRRTVVAHVFGERTLATLERLLSLLSAFEVVVWMTDGCPLYESRLKGKLHVIRLSALSDII
;
A
#
# COMPACT_ATOMS: atom_id res chain seq x y z
N MET A 1 -6.71 -2.22 -15.42
CA MET A 1 -5.50 -1.42 -15.68
C MET A 1 -5.38 -0.30 -14.67
N ILE A 2 -4.29 -0.25 -13.89
CA ILE A 2 -3.88 0.81 -12.97
C ILE A 2 -2.51 1.30 -13.43
N VAL A 3 -2.38 2.60 -13.75
CA VAL A 3 -1.10 3.11 -14.25
C VAL A 3 -0.10 3.26 -13.10
N CYS A 4 -0.56 3.71 -11.94
CA CYS A 4 0.31 3.96 -10.79
C CYS A 4 -0.42 3.60 -9.50
N ALA A 5 0.07 2.56 -8.81
CA ALA A 5 -0.44 2.13 -7.52
C ALA A 5 0.48 2.64 -6.41
N GLU A 6 -0.01 3.61 -5.66
CA GLU A 6 0.63 4.08 -4.42
C GLU A 6 0.13 3.24 -3.26
N MET A 7 1.05 2.54 -2.59
CA MET A 7 0.76 1.71 -1.44
C MET A 7 1.33 2.33 -0.18
N ASP A 8 0.53 2.31 0.88
CA ASP A 8 0.91 2.83 2.19
C ASP A 8 0.15 2.05 3.28
N GLU A 9 0.62 2.19 4.51
CA GLU A 9 0.00 1.65 5.70
C GLU A 9 -0.42 2.75 6.68
N HIS A 10 -1.63 2.63 7.20
CA HIS A 10 -2.09 3.44 8.32
C HIS A 10 -2.42 2.55 9.51
N TRP A 11 -2.28 3.08 10.72
CA TRP A 11 -2.68 2.36 11.93
C TRP A 11 -3.57 3.20 12.82
N GLY A 12 -4.46 2.53 13.54
CA GLY A 12 -5.36 3.17 14.49
C GLY A 12 -5.83 2.19 15.55
N TYR A 13 -6.47 2.73 16.58
CA TYR A 13 -7.08 1.94 17.65
C TYR A 13 -8.58 1.87 17.46
N VAL A 14 -9.16 0.68 17.60
CA VAL A 14 -10.62 0.50 17.55
C VAL A 14 -11.15 0.31 18.97
N GLY A 15 -11.71 1.38 19.53
CA GLY A 15 -12.30 1.42 20.88
C GLY A 15 -11.28 1.43 22.03
N ALA A 16 -10.23 0.62 21.96
CA ALA A 16 -9.19 0.52 22.99
C ALA A 16 -7.78 0.41 22.39
N LYS A 17 -6.76 0.86 23.13
CA LYS A 17 -5.35 0.83 22.70
C LYS A 17 -4.82 -0.59 22.42
N SER A 18 -5.31 -1.59 23.16
CA SER A 18 -4.96 -3.01 22.92
C SER A 18 -5.53 -3.57 21.61
N ARG A 19 -6.43 -2.83 20.94
CA ARG A 19 -7.07 -3.21 19.69
C ARG A 19 -6.54 -2.37 18.53
N GLN A 20 -5.22 -2.28 18.41
CA GLN A 20 -4.58 -1.67 17.25
C GLN A 20 -4.93 -2.46 15.98
N ARG A 21 -5.17 -1.75 14.88
CA ARG A 21 -5.42 -2.30 13.54
C ARG A 21 -4.53 -1.59 12.54
N TRP A 22 -4.01 -2.34 11.58
CA TRP A 22 -3.31 -1.80 10.42
C TRP A 22 -4.22 -1.89 9.21
N LEU A 23 -4.28 -0.80 8.47
CA LEU A 23 -4.88 -0.69 7.15
C LEU A 23 -3.75 -0.61 6.15
N PHE A 24 -3.72 -1.55 5.21
CA PHE A 24 -2.90 -1.46 4.02
C PHE A 24 -3.81 -1.12 2.86
N TYR A 25 -3.41 -0.18 2.01
CA TYR A 25 -4.20 0.19 0.85
C TYR A 25 -3.34 0.42 -0.38
N ALA A 26 -3.99 0.40 -1.54
CA ALA A 26 -3.41 0.78 -2.81
C ALA A 26 -4.30 1.82 -3.48
N TYR A 27 -3.69 2.95 -3.85
CA TYR A 27 -4.33 4.11 -4.43
C TYR A 27 -3.91 4.29 -5.89
N ASP A 28 -4.89 4.35 -6.79
CA ASP A 28 -4.66 4.69 -8.19
C ASP A 28 -4.55 6.22 -8.31
N ARG A 29 -3.32 6.71 -8.55
CA ARG A 29 -3.04 8.15 -8.65
C ARG A 29 -3.73 8.85 -9.82
N ILE A 30 -4.03 8.13 -10.90
CA ILE A 30 -4.69 8.70 -12.08
C ILE A 30 -6.18 8.83 -11.83
N ARG A 31 -6.80 7.77 -11.30
CA ARG A 31 -8.24 7.74 -11.01
C ARG A 31 -8.62 8.37 -9.67
N ARG A 32 -7.61 8.70 -8.85
CA ARG A 32 -7.75 9.24 -7.50
C ARG A 32 -8.65 8.39 -6.60
N THR A 33 -8.48 7.08 -6.65
CA THR A 33 -9.34 6.13 -5.93
C THR A 33 -8.56 5.02 -5.28
N VAL A 34 -9.06 4.52 -4.15
CA VAL A 34 -8.54 3.31 -3.51
C VAL A 34 -9.06 2.10 -4.28
N VAL A 35 -8.15 1.30 -4.83
CA VAL A 35 -8.50 0.15 -5.68
C VAL A 35 -8.51 -1.18 -4.92
N ALA A 36 -7.76 -1.25 -3.81
CA ALA A 36 -7.70 -2.40 -2.93
C ALA A 36 -7.28 -1.96 -1.53
N HIS A 37 -7.78 -2.65 -0.52
CA HIS A 37 -7.36 -2.46 0.86
C HIS A 37 -7.52 -3.75 1.66
N VAL A 38 -6.73 -3.93 2.70
CA VAL A 38 -6.83 -5.04 3.64
C VAL A 38 -6.55 -4.55 5.06
N PHE A 39 -7.30 -5.10 6.03
CA PHE A 39 -6.98 -4.95 7.44
C PHE A 39 -6.19 -6.16 7.95
N GLY A 40 -5.24 -5.90 8.86
CA GLY A 40 -4.45 -6.95 9.49
C GLY A 40 -3.43 -6.40 10.50
N GLU A 41 -2.40 -7.22 10.75
CA GLU A 41 -1.19 -6.81 11.45
C GLU A 41 -0.18 -6.20 10.47
N ARG A 42 0.84 -5.48 10.95
CA ARG A 42 1.93 -4.97 10.11
C ARG A 42 2.94 -6.07 9.77
N THR A 43 2.49 -7.01 8.95
CA THR A 43 3.26 -8.20 8.59
C THR A 43 3.28 -8.39 7.08
N LEU A 44 4.25 -9.18 6.62
CA LEU A 44 4.38 -9.54 5.21
C LEU A 44 3.14 -10.30 4.70
N ALA A 45 2.50 -11.11 5.55
CA ALA A 45 1.28 -11.83 5.19
C ALA A 45 0.12 -10.89 4.87
N THR A 46 -0.02 -9.77 5.59
CA THR A 46 -1.02 -8.74 5.26
C THR A 46 -0.70 -8.06 3.94
N LEU A 47 0.58 -7.74 3.69
CA LEU A 47 1.01 -7.18 2.41
C LEU A 47 0.74 -8.15 1.24
N GLU A 48 1.02 -9.43 1.39
CA GLU A 48 0.78 -10.45 0.36
C GLU A 48 -0.71 -10.57 0.00
N ARG A 49 -1.60 -10.43 0.99
CA ARG A 49 -3.05 -10.36 0.73
C ARG A 49 -3.42 -9.15 -0.11
N LEU A 50 -2.83 -7.98 0.15
CA LEU A 50 -3.04 -6.80 -0.68
C LEU A 50 -2.52 -7.02 -2.11
N LEU A 51 -1.32 -7.57 -2.26
CA LEU A 51 -0.73 -7.89 -3.56
C LEU A 51 -1.56 -8.90 -4.36
N SER A 52 -2.18 -9.87 -3.67
CA SER A 52 -3.10 -10.84 -4.28
C SER A 52 -4.34 -10.15 -4.86
N LEU A 53 -4.94 -9.19 -4.14
CA LEU A 53 -6.04 -8.38 -4.69
C LEU A 53 -5.59 -7.55 -5.91
N LEU A 54 -4.37 -7.01 -5.85
CA LEU A 54 -3.80 -6.23 -6.93
C LEU A 54 -3.44 -7.06 -8.17
N SER A 55 -3.33 -8.38 -8.07
CA SER A 55 -3.05 -9.26 -9.21
C SER A 55 -4.14 -9.23 -10.29
N ALA A 56 -5.37 -8.84 -9.93
CA ALA A 56 -6.46 -8.60 -10.87
C ALA A 56 -6.29 -7.32 -11.71
N PHE A 57 -5.28 -6.50 -11.39
CA PHE A 57 -5.00 -5.25 -12.05
C PHE A 57 -3.64 -5.29 -12.73
N GLU A 58 -3.59 -4.78 -13.95
CA GLU A 58 -2.33 -4.45 -14.61
C GLU A 58 -1.75 -3.18 -13.96
N VAL A 59 -0.83 -3.34 -13.01
CA VAL A 59 -0.13 -2.24 -12.32
C VAL A 59 1.19 -1.96 -13.02
N VAL A 60 1.34 -0.78 -13.62
CA VAL A 60 2.54 -0.39 -14.38
C VAL A 60 3.63 0.15 -13.46
N VAL A 61 3.28 1.06 -12.55
CA VAL A 61 4.22 1.68 -11.59
C VAL A 61 3.76 1.38 -10.17
N TRP A 62 4.69 0.91 -9.34
CA TRP A 62 4.51 0.74 -7.90
C TRP A 62 5.15 1.93 -7.20
N MET A 63 4.41 2.60 -6.32
CA MET A 63 4.93 3.67 -5.47
C MET A 63 4.76 3.25 -4.02
N THR A 64 5.85 3.29 -3.25
CA THR A 64 5.78 3.03 -1.81
C THR A 64 6.69 4.03 -1.09
N ASP A 65 6.54 4.09 0.23
CA ASP A 65 7.58 4.66 1.06
C ASP A 65 8.81 3.71 1.09
N GLY A 66 9.93 4.18 1.65
CA GLY A 66 11.15 3.38 1.80
C GLY A 66 11.04 2.29 2.87
N CYS A 67 9.84 1.82 3.20
CA CYS A 67 9.64 0.81 4.22
C CYS A 67 10.21 -0.54 3.74
N PRO A 68 11.10 -1.20 4.52
CA PRO A 68 11.69 -2.49 4.14
C PRO A 68 10.68 -3.60 3.85
N LEU A 69 9.45 -3.45 4.35
CA LEU A 69 8.35 -4.38 4.10
C LEU A 69 8.05 -4.51 2.60
N TYR A 70 8.11 -3.42 1.84
CA TYR A 70 7.82 -3.39 0.40
C TYR A 70 9.02 -3.81 -0.45
N GLU A 71 10.23 -3.43 -0.06
CA GLU A 71 11.46 -3.64 -0.85
C GLU A 71 11.66 -5.10 -1.25
N SER A 72 11.40 -6.03 -0.33
CA SER A 72 11.59 -7.47 -0.58
C SER A 72 10.65 -8.03 -1.65
N ARG A 73 9.46 -7.44 -1.85
CA ARG A 73 8.40 -7.95 -2.74
C ARG A 73 8.26 -7.19 -4.05
N LEU A 74 8.84 -6.00 -4.17
CA LEU A 74 8.77 -5.18 -5.38
C LEU A 74 10.05 -5.24 -6.23
N LYS A 75 11.04 -6.06 -5.83
CA LYS A 75 12.25 -6.29 -6.61
C LYS A 75 11.93 -6.77 -8.03
N GLY A 76 12.47 -6.07 -9.02
CA GLY A 76 12.25 -6.37 -10.45
C GLY A 76 11.00 -5.74 -11.07
N LYS A 77 10.21 -4.98 -10.30
CA LYS A 77 9.12 -4.15 -10.80
C LYS A 77 9.58 -2.71 -10.99
N LEU A 78 8.87 -1.94 -11.83
CA LEU A 78 9.06 -0.50 -11.88
C LEU A 78 8.53 0.12 -10.58
N HIS A 79 9.45 0.35 -9.64
CA HIS A 79 9.18 0.75 -8.27
C HIS A 79 9.84 2.10 -7.99
N VAL A 80 9.05 3.07 -7.57
CA VAL A 80 9.50 4.39 -7.15
C VAL A 80 9.33 4.51 -5.64
N ILE A 81 10.43 4.74 -4.93
CA ILE A 81 10.41 5.06 -3.50
C ILE A 81 10.25 6.57 -3.36
N ARG A 82 9.20 7.04 -2.69
CA ARG A 82 9.03 8.47 -2.36
C ARG A 82 8.77 8.63 -0.86
N LEU A 83 9.47 9.58 -0.25
CA LEU A 83 9.17 10.02 1.11
C LEU A 83 7.82 10.75 1.11
N SER A 84 6.90 10.34 1.98
CA SER A 84 5.57 10.92 2.14
C SER A 84 5.56 12.43 2.45
N ALA A 85 6.71 13.01 2.82
CA ALA A 85 6.90 14.44 3.10
C ALA A 85 6.65 15.39 1.91
N LEU A 86 6.45 14.88 0.69
CA LEU A 86 6.07 15.68 -0.50
C LEU A 86 4.73 15.24 -1.13
N SER A 87 3.88 14.57 -0.35
CA SER A 87 2.49 14.31 -0.75
C SER A 87 1.59 15.46 -0.26
N ASP A 88 1.77 16.64 -0.85
CA ASP A 88 0.66 17.59 -0.91
C ASP A 88 -0.55 16.84 -1.49
N ILE A 89 -1.63 16.81 -0.69
CA ILE A 89 -2.99 16.34 -1.03
C ILE A 89 -3.19 14.83 -0.82
N ILE A 90 -3.39 14.46 0.44
CA ILE A 90 -4.71 13.97 0.88
C ILE A 90 -5.40 15.11 1.62
#